data_AF-A0A849TSY2-F1
#
_entry.id   AF-A0A849TSY2-F1
#
_cell.length_a   1.000
_cell.length_b   1.000
_cell.length_c   1.000
_cell.angle_alpha   90.00
_cell.angle_beta   90.00
_cell.angle_gamma   90.00
#
_symmetry.space_group_name_H-M   'P 1'
#
loop_
_entity.id
_entity.type
_entity.pdbx_description
1 polymer ?
#
loop_
_entity_poly.entity_id
_entity_poly.type
_entity_poly.pdbx_seq_one_letter_code
_entity_poly.pdbx_strand_id
1 'polypeptide(L)'
;MTLALLLRIAIPSVLVALMSLAARRWGPTIGGLIMGLSWMTGPVLFFLALDKGTDFAVAACTGVELAVWGMSAFILTYGVASRWAPWPFCIAAALSAYFATAHLTQTLSIPLWAAASGGAVSLIACFLLLPKPKSAAVPGRLPWWDIPA
;
A
#
# COMPACT_ATOMS: atom_id res chain seq x y z
N MET A 1 -30.56 2.87 10.43
CA MET A 1 -29.65 3.07 9.27
C MET A 1 -28.39 3.87 9.60
N THR A 2 -28.40 4.71 10.64
CA THR A 2 -27.28 5.61 11.04
C THR A 2 -26.18 4.92 11.86
N LEU A 3 -26.52 3.98 12.74
CA LEU A 3 -25.54 3.30 13.62
C LEU A 3 -24.54 2.41 12.83
N ALA A 4 -25.02 1.70 11.81
CA ALA A 4 -24.19 0.84 10.97
C ALA A 4 -23.18 1.65 10.14
N LEU A 5 -23.55 2.86 9.70
CA LEU A 5 -22.65 3.79 9.01
C LEU A 5 -21.57 4.32 9.95
N LEU A 6 -21.97 4.73 11.16
CA LEU A 6 -21.01 5.19 12.18
C LEU A 6 -20.00 4.09 12.53
N LEU A 7 -20.44 2.84 12.69
CA LEU A 7 -19.54 1.71 12.94
C LEU A 7 -18.57 1.48 11.77
N ARG A 8 -19.08 1.52 10.53
CA ARG A 8 -18.27 1.35 9.31
C ARG A 8 -17.22 2.44 9.11
N ILE A 9 -17.42 3.64 9.65
CA ILE A 9 -16.46 4.75 9.58
C ILE A 9 -15.50 4.73 10.79
N ALA A 10 -16.02 4.42 11.98
CA ALA A 10 -15.23 4.38 13.20
C ALA A 10 -14.21 3.25 13.18
N ILE A 11 -14.58 2.06 12.71
CA ILE A 11 -13.70 0.88 12.70
C ILE A 11 -12.40 1.12 11.90
N PRO A 12 -12.45 1.57 10.62
CA PRO A 12 -11.23 1.87 9.86
C PRO A 12 -10.40 2.99 10.50
N SER A 13 -11.05 4.05 10.98
CA SER A 13 -10.36 5.21 11.56
C SER A 13 -9.61 4.85 12.85
N VAL A 14 -10.24 4.06 13.73
CA VAL A 14 -9.62 3.56 14.96
C VAL A 14 -8.52 2.56 14.64
N LEU A 15 -8.73 1.67 13.66
CA LEU A 15 -7.67 0.75 13.19
C LEU A 15 -6.47 1.52 12.65
N VAL A 16 -6.66 2.51 11.79
CA VAL A 16 -5.58 3.37 11.26
C VAL A 16 -4.83 4.06 12.40
N ALA A 17 -5.56 4.61 13.39
CA ALA A 17 -4.95 5.27 14.54
C ALA A 17 -4.13 4.30 15.40
N LEU A 18 -4.67 3.11 15.70
CA LEU A 18 -3.98 2.06 16.45
C LEU A 18 -2.75 1.54 15.70
N MET A 19 -2.85 1.34 14.39
CA MET A 19 -1.74 0.93 13.54
C MET A 19 -0.65 2.00 13.50
N SER A 20 -1.03 3.28 13.42
CA SER A 20 -0.08 4.41 13.48
C SER A 20 0.66 4.46 14.82
N LEU A 21 -0.04 4.20 15.92
CA LEU A 21 0.52 4.16 17.27
C LEU A 21 1.43 2.93 17.47
N ALA A 22 1.02 1.76 16.97
CA ALA A 22 1.80 0.54 17.01
C ALA A 22 3.08 0.66 16.17
N ALA A 23 3.00 1.26 14.97
CA ALA A 23 4.15 1.51 14.12
C ALA A 23 5.17 2.48 14.76
N ARG A 24 4.70 3.49 15.52
CA ARG A 24 5.58 4.40 16.27
C ARG A 24 6.20 3.77 17.51
N ARG A 25 5.48 2.87 18.21
CA ARG A 25 5.96 2.25 19.46
C ARG A 25 6.96 1.10 19.25
N TRP A 26 6.92 0.43 18.10
CA TRP A 26 7.74 -0.78 17.84
C TRP A 26 8.78 -0.58 16.73
N GLY A 27 8.88 0.64 16.18
CA GLY A 27 9.85 1.03 15.17
C GLY A 27 9.49 0.61 13.73
N PRO A 28 10.22 1.14 12.72
CA PRO A 28 9.87 1.00 11.29
C PRO A 28 9.76 -0.44 10.81
N THR A 29 10.57 -1.35 11.37
CA THR A 29 10.60 -2.77 10.99
C THR A 29 9.33 -3.51 11.41
N ILE A 30 8.85 -3.28 12.64
CA ILE A 30 7.61 -3.91 13.12
C ILE A 30 6.39 -3.18 12.55
N GLY A 31 6.46 -1.85 12.37
CA GLY A 31 5.45 -1.11 11.61
C GLY A 31 5.27 -1.66 10.20
N GLY A 32 6.35 -1.98 9.49
CA GLY A 32 6.30 -2.62 8.18
C GLY A 32 5.68 -4.03 8.22
N LEU A 33 6.01 -4.84 9.22
CA LEU A 33 5.40 -6.16 9.40
C LEU A 33 3.90 -6.08 9.72
N ILE A 34 3.50 -5.20 10.64
CA ILE A 34 2.11 -5.00 11.04
C ILE A 34 1.28 -4.46 9.85
N MET A 35 1.82 -3.49 9.11
CA MET A 35 1.18 -2.95 7.90
C MET A 35 1.16 -3.97 6.75
N GLY A 36 2.12 -4.90 6.73
CA GLY A 36 2.17 -6.00 5.77
C GLY A 36 1.19 -7.14 6.04
N LEU A 37 0.76 -7.34 7.29
CA LEU A 37 -0.38 -8.22 7.53
C LEU A 37 -1.65 -7.54 6.97
N SER A 38 -2.51 -8.32 6.31
CA SER A 38 -3.74 -7.86 5.65
C SER A 38 -4.87 -7.46 6.63
N TRP A 39 -4.59 -6.59 7.60
CA TRP A 39 -5.53 -6.22 8.67
C TRP A 39 -6.69 -5.39 8.12
N MET A 40 -6.47 -4.63 7.05
CA MET A 40 -7.53 -3.89 6.38
C MET A 40 -8.12 -4.64 5.19
N THR A 41 -7.30 -5.24 4.34
CA THR A 41 -7.76 -5.91 3.12
C THR A 41 -8.47 -7.24 3.41
N GLY A 42 -8.03 -8.00 4.40
CA GLY A 42 -8.60 -9.32 4.74
C GLY A 42 -10.08 -9.25 5.17
N PRO A 43 -10.44 -8.46 6.21
CA PRO A 43 -11.83 -8.33 6.64
C PRO A 43 -12.75 -7.76 5.56
N VAL A 44 -12.27 -6.77 4.80
CA VAL A 44 -13.04 -6.17 3.70
C VAL A 44 -13.37 -7.22 2.63
N LEU A 45 -12.38 -8.01 2.20
CA LEU A 45 -12.59 -9.08 1.23
C LEU A 45 -13.49 -10.20 1.76
N PHE A 46 -13.42 -10.50 3.06
CA PHE A 46 -14.30 -11.48 3.70
C PHE A 46 -15.77 -11.04 3.68
N PHE A 47 -16.07 -9.79 4.09
CA PHE A 47 -17.43 -9.26 4.00
C PHE A 47 -17.91 -9.15 2.55
N LEU A 48 -17.01 -8.80 1.64
CA LEU A 48 -17.32 -8.71 0.22
C LEU A 48 -17.70 -10.08 -0.37
N ALA A 49 -17.02 -11.15 0.06
CA ALA A 49 -17.36 -12.52 -0.33
C ALA A 49 -18.73 -12.95 0.20
N LEU A 50 -19.09 -12.55 1.42
CA LEU A 50 -20.41 -12.82 1.99
C LEU A 50 -21.53 -12.06 1.25
N ASP A 51 -21.28 -10.80 0.89
CA ASP A 51 -22.29 -9.93 0.26
C ASP A 51 -22.47 -10.19 -1.24
N LYS A 52 -21.41 -10.57 -1.95
CA LYS A 52 -21.36 -10.64 -3.43
C LYS A 52 -21.03 -12.02 -3.98
N GLY A 53 -20.73 -12.99 -3.12
CA GLY A 53 -20.36 -14.35 -3.52
C GLY A 53 -18.87 -14.53 -3.83
N THR A 54 -18.46 -15.80 -3.97
CA THR A 54 -17.06 -16.21 -4.10
C THR A 54 -16.41 -15.72 -5.39
N ASP A 55 -17.14 -15.74 -6.52
CA ASP A 55 -16.58 -15.33 -7.81
C ASP A 55 -16.18 -13.84 -7.82
N PHE A 56 -17.01 -13.00 -7.19
CA PHE A 56 -16.70 -11.59 -7.01
C PHE A 56 -15.51 -11.37 -6.07
N ALA A 57 -15.41 -12.18 -5.00
CA ALA A 57 -14.26 -12.13 -4.10
C ALA A 57 -12.95 -12.49 -4.81
N VAL A 58 -12.94 -13.51 -5.67
CA VAL A 58 -11.76 -13.89 -6.46
C VAL A 58 -11.36 -12.78 -7.43
N ALA A 59 -12.35 -12.16 -8.10
CA ALA A 59 -12.08 -11.01 -8.98
C ALA A 59 -11.52 -9.82 -8.20
N ALA A 60 -12.07 -9.52 -7.02
CA ALA A 60 -11.58 -8.47 -6.14
C ALA A 60 -10.14 -8.75 -5.66
N CYS A 61 -9.83 -9.97 -5.22
CA CYS A 61 -8.48 -10.38 -4.85
C CYS A 61 -7.51 -10.21 -6.02
N THR A 62 -7.92 -10.61 -7.23
CA THR A 62 -7.08 -10.47 -8.44
C THR A 62 -6.79 -9.00 -8.73
N GLY A 63 -7.79 -8.13 -8.61
CA GLY A 63 -7.61 -6.68 -8.77
C GLY A 63 -6.70 -6.06 -7.71
N VAL A 64 -6.79 -6.51 -6.45
CA VAL A 64 -5.89 -6.09 -5.37
C VAL A 64 -4.44 -6.48 -5.69
N GLU A 65 -4.20 -7.71 -6.13
CA GLU A 65 -2.86 -8.17 -6.52
C GLU A 65 -2.31 -7.41 -7.73
N LEU A 66 -3.13 -7.11 -8.74
CA LEU A 66 -2.72 -6.27 -9.88
C LEU A 66 -2.35 -4.84 -9.44
N ALA A 67 -3.04 -4.27 -8.45
CA ALA A 67 -2.71 -2.95 -7.91
C ALA A 67 -1.32 -2.90 -7.25
N VAL A 68 -0.84 -4.03 -6.71
CA VAL A 68 0.52 -4.15 -6.14
C VAL A 68 1.59 -3.89 -7.20
N TRP A 69 1.34 -4.25 -8.46
CA TRP A 69 2.29 -4.02 -9.56
C TRP A 69 2.45 -2.52 -9.82
N GLY A 70 1.33 -1.80 -9.88
CA GLY A 70 1.30 -0.34 -10.01
C GLY A 70 1.97 0.36 -8.83
N MET A 71 1.70 -0.09 -7.61
CA MET A 71 2.37 0.45 -6.41
C MET A 71 3.88 0.22 -6.44
N SER A 72 4.34 -0.96 -6.86
CA SER A 72 5.77 -1.26 -7.02
C SER A 72 6.43 -0.33 -8.04
N ALA A 73 5.78 -0.09 -9.18
CA ALA A 73 6.24 0.85 -10.20
C ALA A 73 6.29 2.29 -9.67
N PHE A 74 5.28 2.73 -8.91
CA PHE A 74 5.26 4.03 -8.26
C PHE A 74 6.45 4.20 -7.31
N ILE A 75 6.63 3.26 -6.37
CA ILE A 75 7.68 3.30 -5.35
C ILE A 75 9.06 3.34 -6.00
N LEU A 76 9.30 2.47 -6.97
CA LEU A 76 10.59 2.40 -7.66
C LEU A 76 10.88 3.68 -8.44
N THR A 77 9.91 4.18 -9.20
CA THR A 77 10.06 5.41 -9.99
C THR A 77 10.32 6.62 -9.09
N TYR A 78 9.55 6.75 -8.01
CA TYR A 78 9.75 7.80 -7.02
C TYR A 78 11.15 7.72 -6.40
N GLY A 79 11.54 6.53 -5.93
CA GLY A 79 12.85 6.30 -5.31
C GLY A 79 14.01 6.64 -6.24
N VAL A 80 13.94 6.23 -7.51
CA VAL A 80 14.96 6.56 -8.52
C VAL A 80 14.96 8.05 -8.87
N ALA A 81 13.79 8.65 -9.11
CA ALA A 81 13.66 10.07 -9.46
C ALA A 81 14.15 11.00 -8.34
N SER A 82 13.95 10.61 -7.07
CA SER A 82 14.36 11.38 -5.90
C SER A 82 15.87 11.62 -5.81
N ARG A 83 16.67 10.88 -6.58
CA ARG A 83 18.13 11.07 -6.67
C ARG A 83 18.53 12.28 -7.52
N TRP A 84 17.64 12.78 -8.38
CA TRP A 84 17.99 13.73 -9.45
C TRP A 84 17.02 14.91 -9.58
N ALA A 85 15.80 14.80 -9.05
CA ALA A 85 14.74 15.79 -9.25
C ALA A 85 14.10 16.23 -7.92
N PRO A 86 13.50 17.44 -7.86
CA PRO A 86 12.75 17.88 -6.69
C PRO A 86 11.40 17.16 -6.59
N TRP A 87 10.82 17.17 -5.39
CA TRP A 87 9.66 16.37 -5.02
C TRP A 87 8.45 16.42 -5.99
N PRO A 88 8.07 17.56 -6.62
CA PRO A 88 6.90 17.58 -7.49
C PRO A 88 7.08 16.72 -8.74
N PHE A 89 8.29 16.74 -9.32
CA PHE A 89 8.61 15.93 -10.51
C PHE A 89 8.70 14.45 -10.17
N CYS A 90 9.21 14.10 -8.98
CA CYS A 90 9.23 12.72 -8.51
C CYS A 90 7.81 12.16 -8.37
N ILE A 91 6.89 12.94 -7.78
CA ILE A 91 5.48 12.54 -7.67
C ILE A 91 4.84 12.42 -9.04
N ALA A 92 5.03 13.40 -9.93
CA ALA A 92 4.46 13.35 -11.28
C ALA A 92 4.94 12.10 -12.03
N ALA A 93 6.25 11.83 -12.03
CA ALA A 93 6.82 10.65 -12.68
C ALA A 93 6.29 9.34 -12.08
N ALA A 94 6.21 9.25 -10.76
CA ALA A 94 5.70 8.06 -10.07
C ALA A 94 4.21 7.83 -10.35
N LEU A 95 3.40 8.90 -10.37
CA LEU A 95 1.99 8.82 -10.76
C LEU A 95 1.84 8.38 -12.21
N SER A 96 2.63 8.92 -13.14
CA SER A 96 2.62 8.48 -14.53
C SER A 96 2.97 6.99 -14.66
N ALA A 97 3.97 6.50 -13.92
CA ALA A 97 4.32 5.09 -13.89
C ALA A 97 3.19 4.21 -13.32
N TYR A 98 2.52 4.67 -12.26
CA TYR A 98 1.36 3.99 -11.69
C TYR A 98 0.22 3.89 -12.71
N PHE A 99 -0.18 5.01 -13.33
CA PHE A 99 -1.26 5.03 -14.31
C PHE A 99 -0.95 4.21 -15.55
N ALA A 100 0.30 4.26 -16.05
CA ALA A 100 0.73 3.42 -17.17
C ALA A 100 0.63 1.93 -16.83
N THR A 101 1.07 1.53 -15.63
CA THR A 101 0.97 0.15 -15.16
C THR A 101 -0.49 -0.26 -14.98
N ALA A 102 -1.30 0.59 -14.35
CA ALA A 102 -2.73 0.35 -14.15
C ALA A 102 -3.46 0.15 -15.48
N HIS A 103 -3.18 1.00 -16.48
CA HIS A 103 -3.75 0.89 -17.82
C HIS A 103 -3.35 -0.42 -18.50
N LEU A 104 -2.08 -0.83 -18.37
CA LEU A 104 -1.61 -2.11 -18.90
C LEU A 104 -2.27 -3.30 -18.21
N THR A 105 -2.45 -3.24 -16.88
CA THR A 105 -3.05 -4.34 -16.12
C THR A 105 -4.57 -4.44 -16.28
N GLN A 106 -5.27 -3.36 -16.65
CA GLN A 106 -6.72 -3.38 -16.86
C GLN A 106 -7.16 -4.29 -18.02
N THR A 107 -6.29 -4.49 -19.02
CA THR A 107 -6.56 -5.36 -20.16
C THR A 107 -6.17 -6.82 -19.90
N LEU A 108 -5.47 -7.09 -18.80
CA LEU A 108 -5.03 -8.44 -18.43
C LEU A 108 -6.15 -9.18 -17.71
N SER A 109 -6.66 -10.23 -18.36
CA SER A 109 -7.51 -11.24 -17.71
C SER A 109 -6.64 -12.43 -17.31
N ILE A 110 -6.04 -12.36 -16.13
CA ILE A 110 -5.18 -13.42 -15.59
C ILE A 110 -5.80 -14.05 -14.33
N PRO A 111 -5.53 -15.34 -14.07
CA PRO A 111 -6.00 -15.99 -12.86
C PRO A 111 -5.30 -15.43 -11.62
N LEU A 112 -5.96 -15.52 -10.46
CA LEU A 112 -5.48 -14.98 -9.18
C LEU A 112 -4.04 -15.39 -8.85
N TRP A 113 -3.67 -16.65 -9.05
CA TRP A 113 -2.33 -17.14 -8.73
C TRP A 113 -1.24 -16.45 -9.57
N ALA A 114 -1.53 -16.10 -10.83
CA ALA A 114 -0.61 -15.41 -11.71
C ALA A 114 -0.49 -13.93 -11.30
N ALA A 115 -1.61 -13.29 -10.95
CA ALA A 115 -1.61 -11.93 -10.41
C ALA A 115 -0.80 -11.83 -9.12
N ALA A 116 -1.00 -12.78 -8.18
CA ALA A 116 -0.28 -12.86 -6.92
C ALA A 116 1.23 -13.13 -7.13
N SER A 117 1.57 -14.06 -8.02
CA SER A 117 2.97 -14.36 -8.33
C SER A 117 3.68 -13.16 -8.93
N GLY A 118 3.05 -12.46 -9.88
CA GLY A 118 3.60 -11.24 -10.45
C GLY A 118 3.64 -10.09 -9.44
N GLY A 119 2.70 -10.03 -8.50
CA GLY A 119 2.69 -9.06 -7.39
C GLY A 119 3.91 -9.25 -6.51
N ALA A 120 4.15 -10.48 -6.06
CA ALA A 120 5.33 -10.86 -5.29
C ALA A 120 6.64 -10.56 -6.05
N VAL A 121 6.73 -10.94 -7.33
CA VAL A 121 7.90 -10.63 -8.16
C VAL A 121 8.11 -9.13 -8.31
N SER A 122 7.05 -8.35 -8.51
CA SER A 122 7.13 -6.89 -8.64
C SER A 122 7.64 -6.22 -7.37
N LEU A 123 7.20 -6.70 -6.20
CA LEU A 123 7.67 -6.22 -4.89
C LEU A 123 9.12 -6.61 -4.64
N ILE A 124 9.51 -7.85 -4.93
CA ILE A 124 10.89 -8.30 -4.80
C ILE A 124 11.80 -7.48 -5.72
N ALA A 125 11.40 -7.30 -6.99
CA ALA A 125 12.14 -6.48 -7.93
C ALA A 125 12.25 -5.03 -7.45
N CYS A 126 11.15 -4.43 -6.97
CA CYS A 126 11.14 -3.09 -6.40
C CYS A 126 12.12 -3.00 -5.22
N PHE A 127 12.07 -3.94 -4.28
CA PHE A 127 12.95 -3.98 -3.11
C PHE A 127 14.43 -4.10 -3.50
N LEU A 128 14.76 -4.96 -4.46
CA LEU A 128 16.14 -5.17 -4.93
C LEU A 128 16.68 -3.98 -5.72
N LEU A 129 15.83 -3.32 -6.52
CA LEU A 129 16.21 -2.20 -7.37
C LEU A 129 16.14 -0.86 -6.66
N LEU A 130 15.51 -0.79 -5.48
CA LEU A 130 15.34 0.45 -4.74
C LEU A 130 16.71 1.04 -4.39
N PRO A 131 16.97 2.33 -4.69
CA PRO A 131 18.24 2.94 -4.34
C PRO A 131 18.43 3.00 -2.82
N LYS A 132 19.58 2.55 -2.32
CA LYS A 132 19.93 2.72 -0.92
C LYS A 132 20.07 4.21 -0.57
N PRO A 133 19.44 4.68 0.52
CA PRO A 133 19.58 6.07 0.95
C PRO A 133 21.04 6.36 1.30
N LYS A 134 21.59 7.45 0.74
CA LYS A 134 22.99 7.85 0.93
C LYS A 134 23.24 8.59 2.25
N SER A 135 22.20 9.10 2.89
CA SER A 135 22.30 9.85 4.15
C SER A 135 21.46 9.17 5.23
N ALA A 136 21.97 9.17 6.45
CA ALA A 136 21.17 8.83 7.62
C ALA A 136 19.96 9.79 7.68
N ALA A 137 18.78 9.23 7.97
CA ALA A 137 17.60 10.03 8.24
C ALA A 137 17.91 10.93 9.45
N VAL A 138 17.97 12.24 9.24
CA VAL A 138 18.05 13.21 10.34
C VAL A 138 16.66 13.25 10.96
N PRO A 139 16.48 12.90 12.24
CA PRO A 139 15.19 13.04 12.90
C PRO A 139 14.79 14.51 12.85
N GLY A 140 13.69 14.82 12.15
CA GLY A 140 13.11 16.16 12.20
C GLY A 140 12.70 16.45 13.65
N ARG A 141 12.85 17.71 14.10
CA ARG A 141 12.27 18.12 15.38
C ARG A 141 10.77 17.91 15.31
N LEU A 142 10.27 17.03 16.19
CA LEU A 142 8.85 16.76 16.30
C LEU A 142 8.15 18.05 16.78
N PRO A 143 7.04 18.45 16.14
CA PRO A 143 6.23 19.55 16.64
C PRO A 143 5.69 19.27 18.04
N TRP A 144 5.37 20.32 18.79
CA TRP A 144 4.88 20.21 20.17
C TRP A 144 3.50 19.55 20.30
N TRP A 145 2.75 19.43 19.20
CA TRP A 145 1.48 18.72 19.12
C TRP A 145 1.64 17.25 18.70
N ASP A 146 2.86 16.79 18.42
CA ASP A 146 3.08 15.37 18.12
C ASP A 146 3.01 14.55 19.41
N ILE A 147 2.57 13.30 19.28
CA ILE A 147 2.27 12.43 20.40
C ILE A 147 3.58 12.07 21.10
N PRO A 148 3.71 12.24 22.44
CA PRO A 148 4.92 11.90 23.16
C PRO A 148 5.21 10.39 23.04
N ALA A 149 6.50 10.05 22.96
CA ALA A 149 7.00 8.68 22.87
C ALA A 149 6.74 7.87 24.14
#